data_AF-A0A3D0Y397-F1
#
_entry.id   AF-A0A3D0Y397-F1
#
_cell.length_a   1.000
_cell.length_b   1.000
_cell.length_c   1.000
_cell.angle_alpha   90.00
_cell.angle_beta   90.00
_cell.angle_gamma   90.00
#
_symmetry.space_group_name_H-M   'P 1'
#
loop_
_entity.id
_entity.type
_entity.pdbx_description
1 polymer ?
#
loop_
_entity_poly.entity_id
_entity_poly.type
_entity_poly.pdbx_seq_one_letter_code
_entity_poly.pdbx_strand_id
1 'polypeptide(L)'
;MFTPPLTIEEIRKQYPDKADLLCSDPVHRWRAQSGIELIHKEPSREEQLRIWENWQEMSDEQKCLSEEKSLELFGMTNEEHYRKIVTN
;
A
#
# COMPACT_ATOMS: atom_id res chain seq x y z
N MET A 1 3.37 15.77 1.39
CA MET A 1 1.92 16.02 1.52
C MET A 1 1.24 14.66 1.48
N PHE A 2 0.51 14.29 2.51
CA PHE A 2 -0.15 12.97 2.58
C PHE A 2 -1.10 12.79 1.39
N THR A 3 -0.95 11.70 0.64
CA THR A 3 -1.81 11.37 -0.50
C THR A 3 -2.45 10.01 -0.25
N PRO A 4 -3.73 9.92 0.15
CA PRO A 4 -4.33 8.64 0.57
C PRO A 4 -4.25 7.57 -0.53
N PRO A 5 -4.33 6.28 -0.16
CA PRO A 5 -4.52 5.21 -1.15
C PRO A 5 -5.75 5.48 -2.01
N LEU A 6 -5.68 5.11 -3.29
CA LEU A 6 -6.84 5.20 -4.18
C LEU A 6 -7.96 4.28 -3.70
N THR A 7 -9.18 4.80 -3.69
CA THR A 7 -10.39 4.00 -3.50
C THR A 7 -10.63 3.07 -4.70
N ILE A 8 -11.51 2.08 -4.53
CA ILE A 8 -11.89 1.18 -5.62
C ILE A 8 -12.48 1.94 -6.82
N GLU A 9 -13.25 3.00 -6.57
CA GLU A 9 -13.82 3.84 -7.63
C GLU A 9 -12.72 4.59 -8.39
N GLU A 10 -11.74 5.15 -7.68
CA GLU A 10 -10.62 5.85 -8.29
C GLU A 10 -9.70 4.92 -9.08
N ILE A 11 -9.44 3.70 -8.58
CA ILE A 11 -8.71 2.67 -9.32
C ILE A 11 -9.41 2.38 -10.66
N ARG A 12 -10.73 2.17 -10.63
CA ARG A 12 -11.53 1.91 -11.84
C ARG A 12 -11.53 3.07 -12.82
N LYS A 13 -11.50 4.31 -12.31
CA LYS A 13 -11.48 5.53 -13.14
C LYS A 13 -10.11 5.80 -13.74
N GLN A 14 -9.04 5.66 -12.98
CA GLN A 14 -7.68 6.02 -13.39
C GLN A 14 -7.00 4.91 -14.19
N TYR A 15 -7.29 3.65 -13.87
CA TYR A 15 -6.67 2.48 -14.49
C TYR A 15 -7.72 1.50 -15.01
N PRO A 16 -8.63 1.91 -15.93
CA PRO A 16 -9.74 1.07 -16.37
C PRO A 16 -9.27 -0.29 -16.92
N ASP A 17 -8.17 -0.30 -17.68
CA ASP A 17 -7.61 -1.52 -18.29
C ASP A 17 -6.97 -2.48 -17.28
N LYS A 18 -6.62 -1.99 -16.07
CA LYS A 18 -5.99 -2.78 -15.00
C LYS A 18 -6.89 -2.92 -13.78
N ALA A 19 -8.09 -2.34 -13.81
CA ALA A 19 -8.94 -2.20 -12.64
C ALA A 19 -9.30 -3.56 -12.04
N ASP A 20 -9.62 -4.55 -12.87
CA ASP A 20 -9.96 -5.89 -12.39
C ASP A 20 -8.76 -6.57 -11.72
N LEU A 21 -7.56 -6.45 -12.31
CA LEU A 21 -6.32 -6.97 -11.75
C LEU A 21 -6.04 -6.32 -10.39
N LEU A 22 -6.01 -4.98 -10.34
CA LEU A 22 -5.74 -4.22 -9.11
C LEU A 22 -6.81 -4.45 -8.04
N CYS A 23 -8.09 -4.50 -8.41
CA CYS A 23 -9.16 -4.79 -7.46
C CYS A 23 -9.16 -6.27 -7.01
N SER A 24 -8.55 -7.19 -7.76
CA SER A 24 -8.39 -8.59 -7.37
C SER A 24 -7.17 -8.84 -6.50
N ASP A 25 -6.15 -7.99 -6.60
CA ASP A 25 -4.95 -8.05 -5.78
C ASP A 25 -5.28 -7.74 -4.31
N PRO A 26 -4.90 -8.61 -3.35
CA PRO A 26 -5.28 -8.46 -1.96
C PRO A 26 -4.71 -7.18 -1.32
N VAL A 27 -3.55 -6.71 -1.77
CA VAL A 27 -2.88 -5.52 -1.23
C VAL A 27 -3.62 -4.27 -1.66
N HIS A 28 -3.84 -4.11 -2.96
CA HIS A 28 -4.55 -2.98 -3.53
C HIS A 28 -6.00 -2.93 -3.06
N ARG A 29 -6.68 -4.08 -3.01
CA ARG A 29 -8.04 -4.16 -2.47
C ARG A 29 -8.10 -3.70 -1.02
N TRP A 30 -7.19 -4.19 -0.17
CA TRP A 30 -7.19 -3.82 1.25
C TRP A 30 -6.92 -2.33 1.43
N ARG A 31 -5.87 -1.79 0.79
CA ARG A 31 -5.54 -0.36 0.83
C ARG A 31 -6.72 0.51 0.39
N ALA A 32 -7.38 0.12 -0.69
CA ALA A 32 -8.52 0.84 -1.24
C ALA A 32 -9.78 0.78 -0.35
N GLN A 33 -9.93 -0.26 0.47
CA GLN A 33 -11.06 -0.43 1.39
C GLN A 33 -10.81 0.22 2.75
N SER A 34 -9.59 0.11 3.28
CA SER A 34 -9.21 0.64 4.59
C SER A 34 -8.82 2.12 4.55
N GLY A 35 -8.32 2.59 3.40
CA GLY A 35 -7.68 3.91 3.30
C GLY A 35 -6.32 3.97 4.01
N ILE A 36 -5.77 2.82 4.41
CA ILE A 36 -4.50 2.70 5.14
C ILE A 36 -3.42 2.25 4.16
N GLU A 37 -2.24 2.85 4.26
CA GLU A 37 -1.10 2.43 3.44
C GLU A 37 -0.52 1.09 3.92
N LEU A 38 -0.09 0.30 2.96
CA LEU A 38 0.55 -1.00 3.19
C LEU A 38 1.77 -1.09 2.29
N ILE A 39 2.94 -1.31 2.87
CA ILE A 39 4.18 -1.37 2.12
C ILE A 39 4.20 -2.65 1.29
N HIS A 40 4.43 -2.48 -0.01
CA HIS A 40 4.59 -3.54 -0.99
C HIS A 40 5.37 -3.00 -2.19
N LYS A 41 5.73 -3.88 -3.12
CA LYS A 41 6.50 -3.52 -4.31
C LYS A 41 5.62 -2.79 -5.32
N GLU A 42 6.03 -1.57 -5.66
CA GLU A 42 5.42 -0.75 -6.71
C GLU A 42 6.28 -0.72 -7.99
N PRO A 43 5.72 -0.36 -9.16
CA PRO A 43 6.44 -0.36 -10.42
C PRO A 43 7.45 0.80 -10.55
N SER A 44 7.29 1.87 -9.78
CA SER A 44 8.19 3.02 -9.78
C SER A 44 8.75 3.34 -8.39
N ARG A 45 9.97 3.88 -8.35
CA ARG A 45 10.59 4.36 -7.11
C ARG A 45 9.80 5.52 -6.48
N GLU A 46 9.16 6.34 -7.31
CA GLU A 46 8.33 7.46 -6.87
C GLU A 46 7.10 6.98 -6.10
N GLU A 47 6.37 5.99 -6.63
CA GLU A 47 5.24 5.37 -5.94
C GLU A 47 5.69 4.64 -4.67
N GLN A 48 6.84 3.96 -4.72
CA GLN A 48 7.42 3.30 -3.55
C GLN A 48 7.71 4.29 -2.41
N LEU A 49 8.30 5.44 -2.73
CA LEU A 49 8.59 6.50 -1.77
C LEU A 49 7.30 7.15 -1.25
N ARG A 50 6.31 7.42 -2.13
CA ARG A 50 5.02 7.98 -1.73
C ARG A 50 4.34 7.14 -0.66
N ILE A 51 4.29 5.82 -0.85
CA ILE A 51 3.66 4.90 0.11
C ILE A 51 4.43 4.88 1.42
N TRP A 52 5.76 4.86 1.37
CA TRP A 52 6.59 4.91 2.56
C TRP A 52 6.39 6.19 3.35
N GLU A 53 6.44 7.35 2.70
CA GLU A 53 6.23 8.66 3.34
C GLU A 53 4.83 8.75 3.94
N ASN A 54 3.79 8.32 3.22
CA ASN A 54 2.44 8.30 3.77
C ASN A 54 2.30 7.38 4.98
N TRP A 55 2.94 6.20 4.95
CA TRP A 55 2.93 5.26 6.07
C TRP A 55 3.54 5.89 7.32
N GLN A 56 4.61 6.71 7.19
CA GLN A 56 5.22 7.44 8.30
C GLN A 56 4.27 8.44 8.97
N GLU A 57 3.38 9.05 8.18
CA GLU A 57 2.41 10.06 8.63
C GLU A 57 1.11 9.46 9.22
N MET A 58 0.92 8.14 9.11
CA MET A 58 -0.26 7.46 9.68
C MET A 58 -0.25 7.47 11.21
N SER A 59 -1.43 7.42 11.82
CA SER A 59 -1.57 7.26 13.28
C SER A 59 -1.02 5.90 13.75
N ASP A 60 -0.71 5.79 15.03
CA ASP A 60 -0.24 4.54 15.63
C ASP A 60 -1.26 3.40 15.43
N GLU A 61 -2.56 3.69 15.55
CA GLU A 61 -3.63 2.72 15.30
C GLU A 61 -3.63 2.23 13.85
N GLN A 62 -3.48 3.14 12.88
CA GLN A 62 -3.39 2.78 11.47
C GLN A 62 -2.13 1.98 11.17
N LYS A 63 -0.99 2.33 11.79
CA LYS A 63 0.26 1.57 11.69
C LYS A 63 0.12 0.17 12.26
N CYS A 64 -0.55 -0.01 13.41
CA CYS A 64 -0.83 -1.34 13.96
C CYS A 64 -1.64 -2.21 12.98
N LEU A 65 -2.72 -1.67 12.41
CA LEU A 65 -3.53 -2.40 11.41
C LEU A 65 -2.73 -2.73 10.14
N SER A 66 -1.89 -1.80 9.69
CA SER A 66 -1.00 -2.00 8.56
C SER A 66 0.06 -3.07 8.84
N GLU A 67 0.63 -3.09 10.05
CA GLU A 67 1.60 -4.11 10.48
C GLU A 67 0.98 -5.51 10.51
N GLU A 68 -0.18 -5.65 11.14
CA GLU A 68 -0.91 -6.92 11.18
C GLU A 68 -1.18 -7.44 9.76
N LYS A 69 -1.61 -6.56 8.85
CA LYS A 69 -1.87 -6.94 7.46
C LYS A 69 -0.58 -7.27 6.69
N SER A 70 0.51 -6.56 6.93
CA SER A 70 1.81 -6.85 6.32
C SER A 70 2.34 -8.22 6.74
N LEU A 71 2.22 -8.55 8.03
CA LEU A 71 2.57 -9.86 8.57
C LEU A 71 1.69 -10.97 7.97
N GLU A 72 0.38 -10.73 7.83
CA GLU A 72 -0.56 -11.67 7.21
C GLU A 72 -0.20 -11.98 5.75
N LEU A 73 0.07 -10.95 4.94
CA LEU A 73 0.27 -11.12 3.50
C LEU A 73 1.71 -11.48 3.11
N PHE A 74 2.70 -10.99 3.85
CA PHE A 74 4.11 -11.09 3.48
C PHE A 74 4.99 -11.79 4.52
N GLY A 75 4.49 -12.02 5.74
CA GLY A 75 5.26 -12.61 6.83
C GLY A 75 6.37 -11.70 7.37
N MET A 76 6.28 -10.38 7.13
CA MET A 76 7.25 -9.39 7.60
C MET A 76 6.58 -8.05 7.88
N THR A 77 7.22 -7.23 8.71
CA THR A 77 6.78 -5.87 9.03
C THR A 77 6.87 -4.93 7.82
N ASN A 78 6.18 -3.79 7.86
CA ASN A 78 6.25 -2.81 6.77
C ASN A 78 7.67 -2.27 6.59
N GLU A 79 8.39 -2.06 7.69
CA GLU A 79 9.76 -1.55 7.64
C GLU A 79 10.74 -2.57 7.04
N GLU A 80 10.65 -3.85 7.43
CA GLU A 80 11.44 -4.92 6.81
C GLU A 80 11.13 -5.04 5.31
N HIS A 81 9.86 -4.97 4.95
CA HIS A 81 9.45 -5.04 3.55
C HIS A 81 10.01 -3.87 2.75
N TYR A 82 9.91 -2.64 3.29
CA TYR A 82 10.47 -1.44 2.67
C TYR A 82 11.97 -1.58 2.44
N ARG A 83 12.73 -1.94 3.49
CA ARG A 83 14.18 -2.17 3.39
C ARG A 83 14.52 -3.20 2.32
N LYS A 84 13.77 -4.31 2.26
CA LYS A 84 13.97 -5.36 1.26
C LYS A 84 13.70 -4.87 -0.16
N ILE A 85 12.72 -3.99 -0.36
CA ILE A 85 12.41 -3.42 -1.67
C ILE A 85 13.49 -2.43 -2.11
N VAL A 86 13.96 -1.54 -1.23
CA VAL A 86 14.92 -0.49 -1.61
C VAL A 86 16.39 -0.97 -1.67
N THR A 87 16.69 -2.13 -1.11
CA THR A 87 18.06 -2.72 -1.12
C THR A 87 18.28 -3.67 -2.31
N ASN A 88 17.21 -4.10 -2.99
CA ASN A 88 17.28 -4.94 -4.19
C ASN A 88 17.13 -4.10 -5.46
#